data_AF-A0A4V0WUS3-F1
#
_entry.id   AF-A0A4V0WUS3-F1
#
_cell.length_a   1.000
_cell.length_b   1.000
_cell.length_c   1.000
_cell.angle_alpha   90.00
_cell.angle_beta   90.00
_cell.angle_gamma   90.00
#
_symmetry.space_group_name_H-M   'P 1'
#
loop_
_entity.id
_entity.type
_entity.pdbx_description
1 polymer ?
#
loop_
_entity_poly.entity_id
_entity_poly.type
_entity_poly.pdbx_seq_one_letter_code
_entity_poly.pdbx_strand_id
1 'polypeptide(L)' 'MNSTLEFNEQQRVINGASDLQHEIFGREGDGFHARSALGFAQLPTGAAVEAEAIFEVK' A
#
# COMPACT_ATOMS: atom_id res chain seq x y z
N MET A 1 -11.10 13.71 5.60
CA MET A 1 -9.67 13.96 5.35
C MET A 1 -8.93 12.68 5.63
N ASN A 2 -8.22 12.12 4.65
CA ASN A 2 -7.53 10.83 4.78
C ASN A 2 -6.08 10.98 5.27
N SER A 3 -5.32 11.89 4.66
CA SER A 3 -3.98 12.26 5.08
C SER A 3 -3.90 13.77 5.18
N THR A 4 -3.53 14.29 6.35
CA THR A 4 -3.23 15.72 6.48
C THR A 4 -1.89 16.05 5.83
N LEU A 5 -1.56 17.35 5.70
CA LEU A 5 -0.28 17.79 5.12
C LEU A 5 0.90 17.53 6.07
N GLU A 6 0.64 17.40 7.36
CA GLU A 6 1.63 17.14 8.40
C GLU A 6 1.92 15.65 8.58
N PHE A 7 1.05 14.78 8.07
CA PHE A 7 1.26 13.34 8.13
C PHE A 7 2.21 12.90 7.02
N ASN A 8 3.35 12.30 7.40
CA ASN A 8 4.41 11.86 6.49
C ASN A 8 4.84 10.39 6.75
N GLU A 9 3.94 9.60 7.35
CA GLU A 9 4.19 8.19 7.69
C GLU A 9 3.39 7.21 6.81
N GLN A 10 3.02 7.62 5.58
CA GLN A 10 2.26 6.77 4.66
C GLN A 10 2.98 5.45 4.37
N GLN A 11 4.30 5.46 4.27
CA GLN A 11 5.13 4.26 4.12
C GLN A 11 4.90 3.24 5.25
N ARG A 12 4.62 3.69 6.48
CA ARG A 12 4.34 2.81 7.62
C ARG A 12 2.94 2.21 7.52
N VAL A 13 1.95 2.99 7.06
CA VAL A 13 0.60 2.50 6.82
C VAL A 13 0.60 1.41 5.74
N ILE A 14 1.28 1.66 4.61
CA ILE A 14 1.35 0.73 3.48
C ILE A 14 2.20 -0.51 3.78
N ASN A 15 3.04 -0.51 4.83
CA ASN A 15 3.72 -1.74 5.28
C ASN A 15 2.72 -2.86 5.58
N GLY A 16 1.52 -2.57 6.08
CA GLY A 16 0.52 -3.62 6.30
C GLY A 16 0.14 -4.37 5.02
N ALA A 17 0.03 -3.68 3.88
CA ALA A 17 -0.21 -4.33 2.59
C ALA A 17 1.02 -5.10 2.10
N SER A 18 2.22 -4.54 2.29
CA SER A 18 3.46 -5.21 1.89
C SER A 18 3.75 -6.46 2.70
N ASP A 19 3.53 -6.42 4.01
CA ASP A 19 3.72 -7.56 4.92
C ASP A 19 2.75 -8.69 4.57
N LEU A 20 1.50 -8.36 4.23
CA LEU A 20 0.53 -9.35 3.73
C LEU A 20 0.99 -9.98 2.41
N GLN A 21 1.50 -9.19 1.45
CA GLN A 21 2.03 -9.74 0.20
C GLN A 21 3.23 -10.66 0.45
N HIS A 22 4.13 -10.29 1.36
CA HIS A 22 5.26 -11.13 1.77
C HIS A 22 4.80 -12.44 2.44
N GLU A 23 3.74 -12.40 3.25
CA GLU A 23 3.17 -13.58 3.92
C GLU A 23 2.54 -14.56 2.91
N ILE A 24 1.82 -14.04 1.92
CA ILE A 24 1.08 -14.85 0.94
C ILE A 24 2.02 -15.38 -0.16
N PHE A 25 2.90 -14.55 -0.70
CA PHE A 25 3.70 -14.85 -1.91
C PHE A 25 5.19 -15.06 -1.62
N GLY A 26 5.61 -14.93 -0.36
CA GLY A 26 7.00 -15.09 0.05
C GLY A 26 7.83 -13.83 -0.15
N ARG A 27 8.50 -13.38 0.92
CA ARG A 27 9.26 -12.13 0.95
C ARG A 27 10.41 -12.04 -0.05
N GLU A 28 11.08 -13.15 -0.34
CA GLU A 28 12.23 -13.18 -1.25
C GLU A 28 11.86 -13.63 -2.68
N GLY A 29 10.58 -13.95 -2.92
CA GLY A 29 10.06 -14.39 -4.20
C GLY A 29 9.05 -13.39 -4.78
N ASP A 30 7.92 -13.90 -5.25
CA ASP A 30 6.87 -13.12 -5.93
C ASP A 30 6.21 -12.08 -5.01
N GLY A 31 6.37 -12.23 -3.69
CA GLY A 31 5.91 -11.22 -2.73
C GLY A 31 6.78 -9.98 -2.66
N PHE A 32 7.99 -9.98 -3.23
CA PHE A 32 8.84 -8.79 -3.28
C PHE A 32 8.38 -7.85 -4.39
N HIS A 33 8.04 -6.62 -4.04
CA HIS A 33 7.36 -5.69 -4.95
C HIS A 33 7.88 -4.26 -4.83
N ALA A 34 7.83 -3.54 -5.95
CA ALA A 34 7.91 -2.08 -5.95
C ALA A 34 6.57 -1.49 -5.47
N ARG A 35 6.61 -0.32 -4.84
CA ARG A 35 5.40 0.38 -4.39
C ARG A 35 5.58 1.89 -4.33
N SER A 36 4.45 2.59 -4.29
CA SER A 36 4.36 4.00 -3.91
C SER A 36 3.44 4.13 -2.70
N ALA A 37 3.79 5.02 -1.76
CA ALA A 37 2.96 5.34 -0.60
C ALA A 37 2.72 6.84 -0.58
N LEU A 38 1.49 7.25 -0.93
CA LEU A 38 1.13 8.65 -1.17
C LEU A 38 -0.01 9.08 -0.24
N GLY A 39 0.03 10.32 0.23
CA GLY A 39 -1.04 10.92 1.00
C GLY A 39 -2.10 11.53 0.09
N PHE A 40 -3.37 11.19 0.32
CA PHE A 40 -4.51 11.77 -0.40
C PHE A 40 -5.38 12.59 0.55
N ALA A 41 -5.97 13.68 0.04
CA ALA A 41 -6.90 14.47 0.82
C ALA A 41 -8.19 13.68 1.14
N GLN A 42 -8.67 12.94 0.15
CA GLN A 42 -9.86 12.10 0.25
C GLN A 42 -9.81 10.94 -0.75
N LEU A 43 -10.42 9.81 -0.37
CA LEU A 43 -10.65 8.66 -1.24
C LEU A 43 -12.16 8.45 -1.47
N PRO A 44 -12.57 7.75 -2.55
CA PRO A 44 -13.95 7.34 -2.75
C PRO A 44 -14.52 6.56 -1.56
N THR A 45 -15.85 6.57 -1.42
CA THR A 45 -16.63 5.82 -0.39
C THR A 45 -16.27 6.09 1.07
N GLY A 46 -15.35 7.02 1.35
CA GLY A 46 -14.85 7.28 2.69
C GLY A 46 -13.83 6.25 3.19
N ALA A 47 -13.25 5.45 2.29
CA ALA A 47 -12.20 4.48 2.64
C ALA A 47 -10.98 5.18 3.23
N ALA A 48 -10.30 4.55 4.21
CA ALA A 48 -9.11 5.10 4.86
C ALA A 48 -7.85 4.99 3.97
N VAL A 49 -7.71 3.86 3.28
CA VAL A 49 -6.59 3.50 2.40
C VAL A 49 -7.16 2.81 1.17
N GLU A 50 -6.57 3.09 0.00
CA GLU A 50 -6.80 2.34 -1.24
C GLU A 50 -5.44 1.79 -1.70
N ALA A 51 -5.40 0.53 -2.11
CA ALA A 51 -4.20 -0.13 -2.58
C ALA A 51 -4.49 -0.80 -3.92
N GLU A 52 -3.66 -0.48 -4.91
CA GLU A 52 -3.67 -1.08 -6.25
C GLU A 52 -2.36 -1.85 -6.45
N ALA A 53 -2.43 -2.95 -7.19
CA ALA A 53 -1.27 -3.76 -7.55
C ALA A 53 -1.38 -4.24 -8.99
N ILE A 54 -0.24 -4.30 -9.67
CA ILE A 54 -0.11 -4.86 -11.03
C ILE A 54 0.70 -6.14 -10.89
N PHE A 55 0.16 -7.24 -11.42
CA PHE A 55 0.78 -8.56 -11.34
C PHE A 55 1.17 -9.03 -12.74
N GLU A 56 2.37 -9.58 -12.87
CA GLU A 56 2.72 -10.41 -14.02
C GLU A 56 1.97 -11.74 -13.91
N VAL A 57 1.30 -12.14 -14.99
CA VAL A 57 0.57 -13.41 -15.10
C VAL A 57 1.09 -14.18 -16.30
N LYS A 58 1.15 -15.51 -16.18
CA LYS A 58 1.55 -16.44 -17.26
C LYS A 58 0.40 -16.79 -18.18
#